data_AF-A0A4R6BUD7-F1
#
_entry.id   AF-A0A4R6BUD7-F1
#
_cell.length_a   1.000
_cell.length_b   1.000
_cell.length_c   1.000
_cell.angle_alpha   90.00
_cell.angle_beta   90.00
_cell.angle_gamma   90.00
#
_symmetry.space_group_name_H-M   'P 1'
#
loop_
_entity.id
_entity.type
_entity.pdbx_description
1 polymer ?
#
loop_
_entity_poly.entity_id
_entity_poly.type
_entity_poly.pdbx_seq_one_letter_code
_entity_poly.pdbx_strand_id
1 'polypeptide(L)'
;MYNRFSETELPMALSFFSGKRLVPIMTAFASMLLAFILLFIWPIVFSGLVNFGEMILGLGPVGAGLYGFFNRLLIPVGLHHALNSVFWFDVANVNDIINFQKGHGTEGITGRYMAGFFPVMMFGMPAAALAMYHT
;
A
#
# COMPACT_ATOMS: atom_id res chain seq x y z
N MET A 1 -11.11 -8.57 17.44
CA MET A 1 -11.83 -9.83 17.75
C MET A 1 -11.21 -10.57 18.92
N TYR A 2 -9.92 -10.92 18.86
CA TYR A 2 -9.23 -11.67 19.93
C TYR A 2 -9.41 -11.07 21.33
N ASN A 3 -8.97 -9.83 21.56
CA ASN A 3 -9.05 -9.17 22.88
C ASN A 3 -10.46 -9.08 23.46
N ARG A 4 -11.51 -9.21 22.63
CA ARG A 4 -12.91 -9.14 23.07
C ARG A 4 -13.51 -10.51 23.37
N PHE A 5 -13.11 -11.56 22.64
CA PHE A 5 -13.78 -12.87 22.67
C PHE A 5 -12.92 -14.00 23.26
N SER A 6 -11.63 -13.77 23.52
CA SER A 6 -10.70 -14.82 23.98
C SER A 6 -10.99 -15.38 25.37
N GLU A 7 -11.73 -14.65 26.20
CA GLU A 7 -12.09 -15.02 27.58
C GLU A 7 -13.62 -15.07 27.77
N THR A 8 -14.39 -15.00 26.68
CA THR A 8 -15.86 -15.03 26.76
C THR A 8 -16.33 -16.45 27.03
N GLU A 9 -17.14 -16.60 28.08
CA GLU A 9 -17.83 -17.85 28.41
C GLU A 9 -19.24 -17.87 27.82
N LEU A 10 -19.56 -18.96 27.14
CA LEU A 10 -20.88 -19.19 26.54
C LEU A 10 -21.78 -20.04 27.46
N PRO A 11 -23.11 -19.99 27.27
CA PRO A 11 -24.03 -20.86 27.98
C PRO A 11 -23.68 -22.35 27.79
N MET A 12 -24.11 -23.20 28.72
CA MET A 12 -23.73 -24.62 28.79
C MET A 12 -23.86 -25.38 27.46
N ALA A 13 -24.91 -25.11 26.67
CA ALA A 13 -25.13 -25.74 25.36
C ALA A 13 -24.02 -25.45 24.33
N LEU A 14 -23.30 -24.34 24.48
CA LEU A 14 -22.27 -23.87 23.55
C LEU A 14 -20.88 -23.73 24.21
N SER A 15 -20.72 -24.18 25.46
CA SER A 15 -19.50 -24.03 26.26
C SER A 15 -18.24 -24.62 25.60
N PHE A 16 -18.41 -25.61 24.72
CA PHE A 16 -17.32 -26.16 23.91
C PHE A 16 -16.57 -25.09 23.10
N PHE A 17 -17.28 -24.04 22.66
CA PHE A 17 -16.73 -22.95 21.86
C PHE A 17 -16.21 -21.78 22.70
N SER A 18 -16.33 -21.80 24.03
CA SER A 18 -15.87 -20.72 24.91
C SER A 18 -14.38 -20.39 24.73
N GLY A 19 -14.03 -19.17 25.13
CA GLY A 19 -12.66 -18.68 25.16
C GLY A 19 -12.02 -18.57 23.78
N LYS A 20 -10.76 -18.99 23.64
CA LYS A 20 -9.96 -18.82 22.41
C LYS A 20 -10.58 -19.47 21.16
N ARG A 21 -11.44 -20.48 21.32
CA ARG A 21 -12.14 -21.16 20.20
C ARG A 21 -13.24 -20.29 19.58
N LEU A 22 -13.82 -19.37 20.36
CA LEU A 22 -14.85 -18.45 19.88
C LEU A 22 -14.29 -17.39 18.93
N VAL A 23 -13.04 -16.98 19.14
CA VAL A 23 -12.38 -15.91 18.37
C VAL A 23 -12.44 -16.14 16.86
N PRO A 24 -11.99 -17.29 16.30
CA PRO A 24 -12.06 -17.53 14.86
C PRO A 24 -13.50 -17.57 14.34
N ILE A 25 -14.47 -18.09 15.11
CA ILE A 25 -15.88 -18.13 14.72
C ILE A 25 -16.43 -16.71 14.55
N MET A 26 -16.25 -15.87 15.57
CA MET A 26 -16.69 -14.47 15.52
C MET A 26 -15.95 -13.67 14.46
N THR A 27 -14.66 -13.96 14.25
CA THR A 27 -13.87 -13.34 13.19
C THR A 27 -14.40 -13.72 11.81
N ALA A 28 -14.78 -14.97 11.58
CA ALA A 28 -15.36 -15.39 10.30
C ALA A 28 -16.67 -14.65 9.99
N PHE A 29 -17.60 -14.57 10.95
CA PHE A 29 -18.85 -13.83 10.78
C PHE A 29 -18.61 -12.33 10.53
N ALA A 30 -17.74 -11.70 11.31
CA ALA A 30 -17.42 -10.29 11.14
C ALA A 30 -16.72 -10.01 9.81
N SER A 31 -15.76 -10.87 9.42
CA SER A 31 -15.07 -10.76 8.13
C SER A 31 -16.01 -10.97 6.95
N MET A 32 -16.99 -11.88 7.07
CA MET A 32 -18.03 -12.07 6.06
C MET A 32 -18.85 -10.79 5.86
N LEU A 33 -19.32 -10.17 6.95
CA LEU A 33 -20.04 -8.89 6.89
C LEU A 33 -19.17 -7.78 6.31
N LEU A 34 -17.91 -7.69 6.75
CA LEU A 34 -16.95 -6.71 6.24
C LEU A 34 -16.69 -6.91 4.74
N ALA A 35 -16.56 -8.16 4.28
CA ALA A 35 -16.35 -8.47 2.87
C ALA A 35 -17.55 -8.03 2.01
N PHE A 36 -18.79 -8.27 2.47
CA PHE A 36 -19.98 -7.77 1.78
C PHE A 36 -19.98 -6.24 1.67
N ILE A 37 -19.58 -5.52 2.72
CA ILE A 37 -19.46 -4.07 2.69
C ILE A 37 -18.36 -3.62 1.73
N LEU A 38 -17.18 -4.23 1.83
CA LEU A 38 -16.02 -3.89 1.00
C LEU A 38 -16.23 -4.20 -0.47
N LEU A 39 -17.10 -5.16 -0.83
CA LEU A 39 -17.46 -5.44 -2.22
C LEU A 39 -17.98 -4.19 -2.94
N PHE A 40 -18.71 -3.31 -2.24
CA PHE A 40 -19.24 -2.07 -2.82
C PHE A 40 -18.34 -0.87 -2.57
N ILE A 41 -17.71 -0.78 -1.39
CA ILE A 41 -16.90 0.39 -1.02
C ILE A 41 -15.51 0.34 -1.67
N TRP A 42 -14.87 -0.83 -1.69
CA TRP A 42 -13.49 -0.96 -2.17
C TRP A 42 -13.32 -0.57 -3.64
N PRO A 43 -14.20 -0.93 -4.60
CA PRO A 43 -14.08 -0.48 -5.97
C PRO A 43 -14.05 1.05 -6.12
N ILE A 44 -14.81 1.78 -5.31
CA ILE A 44 -14.84 3.25 -5.31
C ILE A 44 -13.50 3.80 -4.82
N VAL A 45 -12.99 3.26 -3.70
CA VAL A 45 -11.69 3.65 -3.15
C VAL A 45 -10.56 3.33 -4.13
N PHE A 46 -10.57 2.12 -4.70
CA PHE A 46 -9.58 1.65 -5.65
C PHE A 46 -9.58 2.50 -6.92
N SER A 47 -10.75 2.79 -7.49
CA SER A 47 -10.87 3.69 -8.65
C SER A 47 -10.36 5.10 -8.32
N GLY A 48 -10.66 5.63 -7.13
CA GLY A 48 -10.11 6.90 -6.67
C GLY A 48 -8.58 6.91 -6.60
N LEU A 49 -7.98 5.83 -6.11
CA LEU A 49 -6.51 5.68 -6.06
C LEU A 49 -5.89 5.58 -7.46
N VAL A 50 -6.50 4.83 -8.38
CA VAL A 50 -6.04 4.71 -9.77
C VAL A 50 -6.13 6.05 -10.47
N ASN A 51 -7.27 6.74 -10.39
CA ASN A 51 -7.46 8.07 -11.00
C ASN A 51 -6.46 9.10 -10.45
N PHE A 52 -6.19 9.06 -9.14
CA PHE A 52 -5.16 9.91 -8.53
C PHE A 52 -3.76 9.61 -9.08
N GLY A 53 -3.41 8.34 -9.22
CA GLY A 53 -2.15 7.94 -9.83
C GLY A 53 -2.04 8.36 -11.30
N GLU A 54 -3.11 8.17 -12.09
CA GLU A 54 -3.18 8.59 -13.50
C GLU A 54 -3.06 10.11 -13.67
N MET A 55 -3.70 10.89 -12.78
CA MET A 55 -3.55 12.34 -12.75
C MET A 55 -2.07 12.72 -12.55
N ILE A 56 -1.35 12.04 -11.66
CA ILE A 56 0.09 12.29 -11.42
C ILE A 56 0.94 11.87 -12.64
N LEU A 57 0.59 10.78 -13.34
CA LEU A 57 1.30 10.35 -14.56
C LEU A 57 1.33 11.46 -15.63
N GLY A 58 0.21 12.16 -15.81
CA GLY A 58 0.06 13.24 -16.79
C GLY A 58 0.90 14.49 -16.52
N LEU A 59 1.52 14.62 -15.34
CA LEU A 59 2.29 15.80 -14.93
C LEU A 59 3.79 15.73 -15.29
N GLY A 60 4.23 14.69 -16.00
CA GLY A 60 5.62 14.60 -16.47
C GLY A 60 6.65 14.58 -15.31
N PRO A 61 7.74 15.36 -15.38
CA PRO A 61 8.75 15.42 -14.31
C PRO A 61 8.20 15.86 -12.96
N VAL A 62 7.24 16.78 -12.93
CA VAL A 62 6.56 17.20 -11.70
C VAL A 62 5.80 16.02 -11.09
N GLY A 63 5.17 15.21 -11.94
CA GLY A 63 4.52 13.97 -11.55
C GLY A 63 5.46 12.97 -10.87
N ALA A 64 6.68 12.82 -11.38
CA ALA A 64 7.70 11.96 -10.74
C ALA A 64 8.10 12.46 -9.35
N GLY A 65 8.21 13.78 -9.16
CA GLY A 65 8.46 14.39 -7.85
C GLY A 65 7.30 14.17 -6.86
N LEU A 66 6.06 14.39 -7.31
CA LEU A 66 4.85 14.15 -6.51
C LEU A 66 4.70 12.67 -6.13
N TYR A 67 4.95 11.76 -7.09
CA TYR A 67 5.00 10.34 -6.81
C TYR A 67 6.01 10.04 -5.69
N GLY A 68 7.24 10.55 -5.78
CA GLY A 68 8.26 10.34 -4.75
C GLY A 68 7.83 10.88 -3.37
N PHE A 69 7.24 12.07 -3.34
CA PHE A 69 6.71 12.68 -2.11
C PHE A 69 5.62 11.81 -1.45
N PHE A 70 4.57 11.47 -2.20
CA PHE A 70 3.46 10.66 -1.67
C PHE A 70 3.91 9.23 -1.34
N ASN A 71 4.84 8.67 -2.10
CA ASN A 71 5.41 7.37 -1.79
C ASN A 71 6.03 7.36 -0.40
N ARG A 72 6.78 8.41 -0.02
CA ARG A 72 7.37 8.52 1.32
C ARG A 72 6.34 8.83 2.39
N LEU A 73 5.39 9.72 2.11
CA LEU A 73 4.34 10.07 3.05
C LEU A 73 3.47 8.87 3.45
N LEU A 74 3.27 7.93 2.53
CA LEU A 74 2.43 6.74 2.71
C LEU A 74 3.18 5.52 3.29
N ILE A 75 4.47 5.63 3.61
CA ILE A 75 5.23 4.55 4.27
C ILE A 75 4.63 4.13 5.62
N PRO A 76 4.29 5.05 6.56
CA PRO A 76 3.83 4.68 7.89
C PRO A 76 2.54 3.85 7.91
N VAL A 77 1.74 3.97 6.85
CA VAL A 77 0.47 3.25 6.68
C VAL A 77 0.55 2.09 5.68
N GLY A 78 1.71 1.86 5.07
CA GLY A 78 1.92 0.80 4.07
C GLY A 78 1.28 1.06 2.69
N LEU A 79 0.50 2.14 2.52
CA LEU A 79 -0.22 2.44 1.27
C LEU A 79 0.68 2.83 0.08
N HIS A 80 1.97 3.07 0.32
CA HIS A 80 2.95 3.28 -0.75
C HIS A 80 3.05 2.09 -1.72
N HIS A 81 2.70 0.87 -1.28
CA HIS A 81 2.59 -0.29 -2.18
C HIS A 81 1.44 -0.16 -3.18
N ALA A 82 0.28 0.35 -2.75
CA ALA A 82 -0.84 0.59 -3.65
C ALA A 82 -0.48 1.64 -4.71
N LEU A 83 0.23 2.69 -4.30
CA LEU A 83 0.76 3.69 -5.24
C LEU A 83 1.77 3.05 -6.20
N ASN A 84 2.72 2.24 -5.70
CA ASN A 84 3.69 1.54 -6.54
C ASN A 84 3.02 0.67 -7.60
N SER A 85 1.90 0.01 -7.28
CA SER A 85 1.20 -0.81 -8.27
C SER A 85 0.74 -0.05 -9.50
N VAL A 86 0.38 1.23 -9.36
CA VAL A 86 -0.02 2.09 -10.49
C VAL A 86 1.16 2.44 -11.39
N PHE A 87 2.33 2.76 -10.81
CA PHE A 87 3.47 3.26 -11.57
C PHE A 87 4.41 2.12 -12.01
N TRP A 88 4.75 1.21 -11.11
CA TRP A 88 5.74 0.17 -11.35
C TRP A 88 5.18 -1.00 -12.14
N PHE A 89 3.89 -1.30 -11.94
CA PHE A 89 3.20 -2.44 -12.54
C PHE A 89 2.08 -1.99 -13.49
N ASP A 90 1.30 -2.94 -13.96
CA ASP A 90 0.38 -2.76 -15.08
C ASP A 90 -1.02 -2.23 -14.69
N VAL A 91 -1.19 -1.71 -13.46
CA VAL A 91 -2.51 -1.29 -12.98
C VAL A 91 -3.10 -0.12 -13.78
N ALA A 92 -2.25 0.77 -14.31
CA ALA A 92 -2.65 1.86 -15.20
C ALA A 92 -1.93 1.83 -16.56
N ASN A 93 -1.56 0.63 -17.04
CA ASN A 93 -0.82 0.42 -18.28
C ASN A 93 0.55 1.15 -18.35
N VAL A 94 1.18 1.40 -17.19
CA VAL A 94 2.51 2.04 -17.11
C VAL A 94 3.60 0.99 -17.20
N ASN A 95 3.53 -0.02 -16.32
CA ASN A 95 4.44 -1.16 -16.26
C ASN A 95 5.94 -0.77 -16.29
N ASP A 96 6.28 0.30 -15.55
CA ASP A 96 7.57 1.00 -15.66
C ASP A 96 8.77 0.08 -15.40
N ILE A 97 8.65 -0.87 -14.46
CA ILE A 97 9.75 -1.79 -14.12
C ILE A 97 10.08 -2.73 -15.27
N ILE A 98 9.06 -3.35 -15.87
CA ILE A 98 9.23 -4.36 -16.91
C ILE A 98 9.70 -3.69 -18.19
N ASN A 99 9.14 -2.52 -18.51
CA ASN A 99 9.53 -1.72 -19.67
C ASN A 99 11.00 -1.28 -19.55
N PHE A 100 11.42 -0.77 -18.39
CA PHE A 100 12.82 -0.41 -18.12
C PHE A 100 13.77 -1.60 -18.28
N GLN A 101 13.46 -2.74 -17.66
CA GLN A 101 14.31 -3.94 -17.72
C GLN A 101 14.48 -4.51 -19.14
N LYS A 102 13.46 -4.36 -19.99
CA LYS A 102 13.49 -4.80 -21.39
C LYS A 102 14.15 -3.79 -22.33
N GLY A 103 14.51 -2.60 -21.84
CA GLY A 103 14.95 -1.49 -22.70
C GLY A 103 13.83 -0.99 -23.62
N HIS A 104 12.58 -1.22 -23.26
CA HIS A 104 11.42 -0.78 -24.02
C HIS A 104 10.89 0.52 -23.41
N GLY A 105 10.91 1.61 -24.18
CA GLY A 105 10.36 2.88 -23.71
C GLY A 105 11.15 4.08 -24.21
N THR A 106 10.91 5.23 -23.59
CA THR A 106 11.58 6.49 -23.94
C THR A 106 12.62 6.82 -22.89
N GLU A 107 13.84 7.13 -23.32
CA GLU A 107 14.93 7.56 -22.43
C GLU A 107 14.50 8.78 -21.59
N GLY A 108 14.84 8.76 -20.30
CA GLY A 108 14.45 9.81 -19.34
C GLY A 108 12.97 9.78 -18.91
N ILE A 109 12.13 8.93 -19.52
CA ILE A 109 10.73 8.74 -19.10
C ILE A 109 10.56 7.39 -18.42
N THR A 110 10.98 6.31 -19.08
CA THR A 110 10.87 4.96 -18.53
C THR A 110 11.89 4.74 -17.42
N GLY A 111 11.45 4.19 -16.29
CA GLY A 111 12.24 4.00 -15.07
C GLY A 111 12.32 5.24 -14.17
N ARG A 112 11.75 6.38 -14.57
CA ARG A 112 11.88 7.65 -13.81
C ARG A 112 11.31 7.57 -12.40
N TYR A 113 10.26 6.78 -12.21
CA TYR A 113 9.61 6.61 -10.90
C TYR A 113 10.48 5.80 -9.94
N MET A 114 11.40 4.98 -10.45
CA MET A 114 12.37 4.25 -9.63
C MET A 114 13.67 5.02 -9.46
N ALA A 115 14.12 5.71 -10.51
CA ALA A 115 15.39 6.41 -10.54
C ALA A 115 15.57 7.38 -9.36
N GLY A 116 14.50 8.08 -8.97
CA GLY A 116 14.51 9.02 -7.85
C GLY A 116 14.83 8.38 -6.48
N PHE A 117 14.74 7.07 -6.34
CA PHE A 117 15.02 6.36 -5.10
C PHE A 117 16.52 6.21 -4.86
N PHE A 118 17.33 6.04 -5.91
CA PHE A 118 18.76 5.77 -5.77
C PHE A 118 19.50 6.91 -5.05
N PRO A 119 19.36 8.20 -5.43
CA PRO A 119 20.07 9.26 -4.72
C PRO A 119 19.63 9.39 -3.27
N VAL A 120 18.34 9.19 -2.99
CA VAL A 120 17.79 9.27 -1.62
C VAL A 120 18.32 8.13 -0.76
N MET A 121 18.39 6.91 -1.28
CA MET A 121 18.86 5.75 -0.52
C MET A 121 20.38 5.75 -0.38
N MET A 122 21.13 6.15 -1.41
CA MET A 122 22.59 6.14 -1.43
C MET A 122 23.20 7.28 -0.62
N PHE A 123 22.58 8.47 -0.66
CA PHE A 123 23.15 9.69 -0.07
C PHE A 123 22.21 10.35 0.92
N GLY A 124 20.92 10.42 0.62
CA GLY A 124 19.93 11.12 1.44
C GLY A 124 19.77 10.52 2.85
N MET A 125 19.46 9.23 2.97
CA MET A 125 19.28 8.59 4.28
C MET A 125 20.58 8.54 5.11
N PRO A 126 21.75 8.19 4.55
CA PRO A 126 23.01 8.28 5.29
C PRO A 126 23.33 9.69 5.78
N ALA A 127 23.09 10.73 4.96
CA ALA A 127 23.29 12.11 5.37
C ALA A 127 22.32 12.53 6.49
N ALA A 128 21.05 12.11 6.41
CA ALA A 128 20.08 12.36 7.48
C ALA A 128 20.47 11.68 8.79
N ALA A 129 20.96 10.43 8.72
CA ALA A 129 21.47 9.71 9.88
C ALA A 129 22.70 10.42 10.49
N LEU A 130 23.63 10.87 9.66
CA LEU A 130 24.79 11.64 10.12
C LEU A 130 24.37 12.96 10.79
N ALA A 131 23.40 13.67 10.22
CA ALA A 131 22.86 14.90 10.80
C ALA A 131 22.21 14.66 12.17
N MET A 132 21.45 13.57 12.32
CA MET A 132 20.87 13.18 13.61
C MET A 132 21.93 12.78 14.64
N TYR A 133 23.05 12.20 14.20
CA TYR A 133 24.16 11.82 15.09
C TYR A 133 24.97 13.03 15.59
N HIS A 134 25.10 14.08 14.76
CA HIS A 134 25.84 15.30 15.10
C HIS A 134 24.99 16.38 15.80
N THR A 135 23.70 16.11 16.03
CA THR A 135 22.80 17.00 16.77
C THR A 135 22.66 16.49 18.20
#